data_AF-A0A7C0Z011-F1
#
_entry.id   AF-A0A7C0Z011-F1
#
_cell.length_a   1.000
_cell.length_b   1.000
_cell.length_c   1.000
_cell.angle_alpha   90.00
_cell.angle_beta   90.00
_cell.angle_gamma   90.00
#
_symmetry.space_group_name_H-M   'P 1'
#
loop_
_entity.id
_entity.type
_entity.pdbx_description
1 polymer ?
#
loop_
_entity_poly.entity_id
_entity_poly.type
_entity_poly.pdbx_seq_one_letter_code
_entity_poly.pdbx_strand_id
1 'polypeptide(L)'
;MGKRDSAERGRERLRRVINLCRRVEQGEVDPFAVEVGSLLAIIRELFPNWKSLEDLCLDVEAVEGVSTVVKRQGEWVKGRSTKLYRDPFLIEEKLRSLNKEALAEIFLRSWHPVVELEQITPYSLENALRYWGELKPLADRLLGLQAEARMVEAEPPQILTEDFERELLALWEELKERT
;
A
#
# COMPACT_ATOMS: atom_id res chain seq x y z
N MET A 1 29.64 -33.17 24.00
CA MET A 1 28.96 -31.92 23.55
C MET A 1 28.26 -32.04 22.17
N GLY A 2 27.83 -33.24 21.71
CA GLY A 2 27.69 -33.47 20.26
C GLY A 2 26.30 -33.61 19.60
N LYS A 3 25.16 -33.58 20.31
CA LYS A 3 23.82 -33.76 19.68
C LYS A 3 22.75 -32.75 20.12
N ARG A 4 22.66 -32.44 21.44
CA ARG A 4 21.71 -31.44 21.95
C ARG A 4 21.95 -30.04 21.35
N ASP A 5 23.21 -29.65 21.26
CA ASP A 5 23.62 -28.34 20.74
C ASP A 5 23.32 -28.17 19.23
N SER A 6 23.28 -29.28 18.48
CA SER A 6 22.89 -29.27 17.06
C SER A 6 21.38 -29.12 16.87
N ALA A 7 20.57 -29.75 17.73
CA ALA A 7 19.12 -29.62 17.69
C ALA A 7 18.68 -28.21 18.12
N GLU A 8 19.33 -27.63 19.12
CA GLU A 8 19.11 -26.24 19.56
C GLU A 8 19.32 -25.25 18.41
N ARG A 9 20.45 -25.36 17.71
CA ARG A 9 20.77 -24.55 16.52
C ARG A 9 19.77 -24.73 15.39
N GLY A 10 19.32 -25.96 15.15
CA GLY A 10 18.29 -26.23 14.15
C GLY A 10 16.96 -25.54 14.49
N ARG A 11 16.55 -25.59 15.76
CA ARG A 11 15.31 -24.93 16.23
C ARG A 11 15.40 -23.42 16.07
N GLU A 12 16.54 -22.85 16.39
CA GLU A 12 16.77 -21.42 16.19
C GLU A 12 16.66 -21.04 14.71
N ARG A 13 17.23 -21.85 13.82
CA ARG A 13 17.17 -21.65 12.38
C ARG A 13 15.72 -21.74 11.86
N LEU A 14 14.91 -22.68 12.33
CA LEU A 14 13.46 -22.75 12.02
C LEU A 14 12.70 -21.53 12.56
N ARG A 15 12.98 -21.09 13.79
CA ARG A 15 12.35 -19.88 14.36
C ARG A 15 12.64 -18.64 13.55
N ARG A 16 13.84 -18.52 12.96
CA ARG A 16 14.16 -17.42 12.03
C ARG A 16 13.31 -17.49 10.77
N VAL A 17 13.08 -18.67 10.21
CA VAL A 17 12.18 -18.88 9.06
C VAL A 17 10.76 -18.45 9.43
N ILE A 18 10.22 -18.95 10.54
CA ILE A 18 8.87 -18.61 11.03
C ILE A 18 8.72 -17.09 11.23
N ASN A 19 9.69 -16.46 11.88
CA ASN A 19 9.66 -15.01 12.11
C ASN A 19 9.71 -14.22 10.81
N LEU A 20 10.51 -14.64 9.82
CA LEU A 20 10.50 -14.01 8.50
C LEU A 20 9.13 -14.12 7.84
N CYS A 21 8.52 -15.31 7.85
CA CYS A 21 7.19 -15.52 7.29
C CYS A 21 6.11 -14.65 7.99
N ARG A 22 6.15 -14.54 9.33
CA ARG A 22 5.25 -13.65 10.08
C ARG A 22 5.39 -12.18 9.69
N ARG A 23 6.62 -11.70 9.50
CA ARG A 23 6.86 -10.30 9.09
C ARG A 23 6.31 -10.01 7.69
N VAL A 24 6.37 -11.00 6.78
CA VAL A 24 5.69 -10.90 5.48
C VAL A 24 4.18 -10.88 5.65
N GLU A 25 3.62 -11.73 6.52
CA GLU A 25 2.19 -11.76 6.78
C GLU A 25 1.65 -10.44 7.35
N GLN A 26 2.44 -9.80 8.23
CA GLN A 26 2.17 -8.49 8.85
C GLN A 26 2.40 -7.31 7.87
N GLY A 27 2.95 -7.56 6.68
CA GLY A 27 3.22 -6.54 5.67
C GLY A 27 4.48 -5.71 5.93
N GLU A 28 5.34 -6.11 6.86
CA GLU A 28 6.62 -5.44 7.13
C GLU A 28 7.69 -5.73 6.08
N VAL A 29 7.56 -6.86 5.36
CA VAL A 29 8.50 -7.34 4.36
C VAL A 29 7.73 -7.65 3.07
N ASP A 30 8.27 -7.20 1.94
CA ASP A 30 7.72 -7.53 0.62
C ASP A 30 7.71 -9.06 0.40
N PRO A 31 6.55 -9.68 0.10
CA PRO A 31 6.47 -11.11 -0.18
C PRO A 31 7.44 -11.58 -1.28
N PHE A 32 7.76 -10.74 -2.27
CA PHE A 32 8.68 -11.09 -3.36
C PHE A 32 10.17 -10.96 -3.00
N ALA A 33 10.50 -10.31 -1.89
CA ALA A 33 11.86 -10.29 -1.38
C ALA A 33 12.27 -11.62 -0.71
N VAL A 34 11.30 -12.51 -0.47
CA VAL A 34 11.52 -13.81 0.16
C VAL A 34 11.56 -14.93 -0.89
N GLU A 35 12.69 -15.62 -0.97
CA GLU A 35 12.89 -16.76 -1.86
C GLU A 35 12.38 -18.05 -1.19
N VAL A 36 11.19 -18.50 -1.61
CA VAL A 36 10.46 -19.63 -1.02
C VAL A 36 11.25 -20.94 -1.11
N GLY A 37 12.00 -21.16 -2.20
CA GLY A 37 12.81 -22.34 -2.41
C GLY A 37 13.89 -22.51 -1.33
N SER A 38 14.57 -21.42 -0.97
CA SER A 38 15.57 -21.38 0.11
C SER A 38 14.96 -21.74 1.47
N LEU A 39 13.77 -21.21 1.78
CA LEU A 39 13.10 -21.54 3.04
C LEU A 39 12.72 -23.04 3.11
N LEU A 40 12.16 -23.57 2.03
CA LEU A 40 11.84 -25.00 1.93
C LEU A 40 13.08 -25.88 1.98
N ALA A 41 14.20 -25.46 1.39
CA ALA A 41 15.46 -26.17 1.44
C ALA A 41 15.98 -26.29 2.88
N ILE A 42 15.92 -25.19 3.65
CA ILE A 42 16.31 -25.18 5.08
C ILE A 42 15.42 -26.14 5.88
N ILE A 43 14.09 -26.10 5.69
CA ILE A 43 13.16 -26.99 6.40
C ILE A 43 13.48 -28.46 6.07
N ARG A 44 13.66 -28.79 4.79
CA ARG A 44 14.00 -30.17 4.35
C ARG A 44 15.34 -30.67 4.88
N GLU A 45 16.34 -29.80 4.97
CA GLU A 45 17.66 -30.12 5.54
C GLU A 45 17.55 -30.50 7.02
N LEU A 46 16.69 -29.81 7.77
CA LEU A 46 16.55 -29.99 9.22
C LEU A 46 15.61 -31.15 9.60
N PHE A 47 14.60 -31.42 8.78
CA PHE A 47 13.54 -32.41 9.04
C PHE A 47 14.04 -33.78 9.55
N PRO A 48 15.06 -34.43 8.96
CA PRO A 48 15.53 -35.75 9.41
C PRO A 48 16.06 -35.79 10.84
N ASN A 49 16.38 -34.62 11.42
CA ASN A 49 16.94 -34.51 12.77
C ASN A 49 15.86 -34.42 13.86
N TRP A 50 14.60 -34.18 13.50
CA TRP A 50 13.50 -34.02 14.44
C TRP A 50 12.98 -35.36 14.94
N LYS A 51 12.82 -35.46 16.26
CA LYS A 51 12.38 -36.70 16.94
C LYS A 51 11.34 -36.45 18.02
N SER A 52 11.28 -35.22 18.55
CA SER A 52 10.28 -34.84 19.54
C SER A 52 9.04 -34.27 18.86
N LEU A 53 7.90 -34.36 19.54
CA LEU A 53 6.66 -33.74 19.07
C LEU A 53 6.82 -32.22 18.93
N GLU A 54 7.52 -31.59 19.87
CA GLU A 54 7.76 -30.14 19.87
C GLU A 54 8.54 -29.68 18.62
N ASP A 55 9.57 -30.43 18.23
CA ASP A 55 10.35 -30.12 17.03
C ASP A 55 9.51 -30.30 15.75
N LEU A 56 8.66 -31.33 15.71
CA LEU A 56 7.74 -31.55 14.58
C LEU A 56 6.68 -30.45 14.48
N CYS A 57 6.15 -29.97 15.61
CA CYS A 57 5.23 -28.83 15.64
C CYS A 57 5.89 -27.56 15.09
N LEU A 58 7.15 -27.30 15.47
CA LEU A 58 7.94 -26.18 14.93
C LEU A 58 8.17 -26.31 13.42
N ASP A 59 8.41 -27.52 12.92
CA ASP A 59 8.58 -27.79 11.49
C ASP A 59 7.28 -27.51 10.71
N VAL A 60 6.14 -27.97 11.24
CA VAL A 60 4.81 -27.70 10.67
C VAL A 60 4.50 -26.20 10.67
N GLU A 61 4.81 -25.48 11.76
CA GLU A 61 4.63 -24.02 11.82
C GLU A 61 5.48 -23.30 10.75
N ALA A 62 6.71 -23.76 10.50
CA ALA A 62 7.53 -23.19 9.44
C ALA A 62 6.95 -23.43 8.04
N VAL A 63 6.42 -24.63 7.77
CA VAL A 63 5.75 -24.96 6.50
C VAL A 63 4.49 -24.13 6.30
N GLU A 64 3.68 -23.98 7.35
CA GLU A 64 2.49 -23.12 7.34
C GLU A 64 2.85 -21.67 7.01
N GLY A 65 3.87 -21.13 7.69
CA GLY A 65 4.36 -19.78 7.42
C GLY A 65 4.81 -19.60 5.96
N VAL A 66 5.52 -20.58 5.40
CA VAL A 66 5.92 -20.56 3.97
C VAL A 66 4.69 -20.56 3.04
N SER A 67 3.67 -21.37 3.35
CA SER A 67 2.40 -21.36 2.61
C SER A 67 1.74 -19.98 2.64
N THR A 68 1.76 -19.30 3.79
CA THR A 68 1.25 -17.94 3.93
C THR A 68 2.03 -16.94 3.08
N VAL A 69 3.35 -17.05 2.97
CA VAL A 69 4.16 -16.23 2.05
C VAL A 69 3.74 -16.43 0.59
N VAL A 70 3.56 -17.68 0.15
CA VAL A 70 3.11 -17.98 -1.23
C VAL A 70 1.72 -17.40 -1.49
N LYS A 71 0.80 -17.51 -0.52
CA LYS A 71 -0.52 -16.87 -0.60
C LYS A 71 -0.39 -15.35 -0.78
N ARG A 72 0.47 -14.69 -0.01
CA ARG A 72 0.72 -13.23 -0.12
C ARG A 72 1.31 -12.84 -1.47
N GLN A 73 2.25 -13.62 -2.01
CA GLN A 73 2.77 -13.41 -3.37
C GLN A 73 1.63 -13.50 -4.41
N GLY A 74 0.74 -14.49 -4.29
CA GLY A 74 -0.42 -14.63 -5.17
C GLY A 74 -1.42 -13.47 -5.05
N GLU A 75 -1.74 -13.03 -3.83
CA GLU A 75 -2.59 -11.88 -3.56
C GLU A 75 -2.01 -10.59 -4.15
N TRP A 76 -0.69 -10.38 -4.01
CA TRP A 76 0.01 -9.24 -4.57
C TRP A 76 -0.07 -9.22 -6.10
N VAL A 77 0.16 -10.37 -6.77
CA VAL A 77 0.06 -10.48 -8.23
C VAL A 77 -1.37 -10.18 -8.69
N LYS A 78 -2.37 -10.76 -8.02
CA LYS A 78 -3.79 -10.51 -8.32
C LYS A 78 -4.18 -9.05 -8.11
N GLY A 79 -3.67 -8.42 -7.06
CA GLY A 79 -3.87 -7.00 -6.78
C GLY A 79 -3.24 -6.11 -7.85
N ARG A 80 -2.05 -6.47 -8.36
CA ARG A 80 -1.37 -5.69 -9.40
C ARG A 80 -1.98 -5.91 -10.78
N SER A 81 -2.39 -7.14 -11.11
CA SER A 81 -3.12 -7.42 -12.35
C SER A 81 -4.46 -6.71 -12.38
N THR A 82 -5.22 -6.69 -11.28
CA THR A 82 -6.52 -5.98 -11.23
C THR A 82 -6.38 -4.45 -11.30
N LYS A 83 -5.29 -3.86 -10.80
CA LYS A 83 -5.00 -2.42 -10.97
C LYS A 83 -4.57 -2.07 -12.41
N LEU A 84 -3.88 -2.98 -13.09
CA LEU A 84 -3.57 -2.88 -14.53
C LEU A 84 -4.84 -2.99 -15.39
N TYR A 85 -5.87 -3.71 -14.92
CA TYR A 85 -7.17 -3.88 -15.58
C TYR A 85 -8.22 -2.81 -15.21
N ARG A 86 -7.80 -1.54 -15.16
CA ARG A 86 -8.66 -0.45 -15.64
C ARG A 86 -8.51 -0.31 -17.16
N ASP A 87 -8.51 -1.44 -17.86
CA ASP A 87 -8.63 -1.46 -19.31
C ASP A 87 -10.10 -1.16 -19.64
N PRO A 88 -10.40 -0.10 -20.40
CA PRO A 88 -11.76 0.22 -20.83
C PRO A 88 -12.50 -0.99 -21.42
N PHE A 89 -11.78 -1.92 -22.06
CA PHE A 89 -12.35 -3.11 -22.67
C PHE A 89 -12.93 -4.11 -21.65
N LEU A 90 -12.21 -4.42 -20.56
CA LEU A 90 -12.73 -5.35 -19.55
C LEU A 90 -13.89 -4.74 -18.75
N ILE A 91 -13.87 -3.42 -18.56
CA ILE A 91 -15.00 -2.70 -17.95
C ILE A 91 -16.21 -2.81 -18.86
N GLU A 92 -16.02 -2.66 -20.18
CA GLU A 92 -17.08 -2.80 -21.17
C GLU A 92 -17.66 -4.22 -21.21
N GLU A 93 -16.80 -5.25 -21.25
CA GLU A 93 -17.25 -6.66 -21.20
C GLU A 93 -18.04 -6.95 -19.92
N LYS A 94 -17.55 -6.44 -18.77
CA LYS A 94 -18.24 -6.60 -17.50
C LYS A 94 -19.61 -5.90 -17.49
N LEU A 95 -19.68 -4.66 -17.99
CA LEU A 95 -20.93 -3.92 -18.14
C LEU A 95 -21.93 -4.66 -19.03
N ARG A 96 -21.45 -5.25 -20.14
CA ARG A 96 -22.27 -6.05 -21.06
C ARG A 96 -22.77 -7.36 -20.44
N SER A 97 -22.00 -7.96 -19.54
CA SER A 97 -22.35 -9.22 -18.88
C SER A 97 -23.33 -9.08 -17.70
N LEU A 98 -23.49 -7.87 -17.15
CA LEU A 98 -24.35 -7.60 -16.00
C LEU A 98 -25.82 -7.44 -16.42
N ASN A 99 -26.74 -7.89 -15.57
CA ASN A 99 -28.17 -7.63 -15.73
C ASN A 99 -28.54 -6.21 -15.27
N LYS A 100 -29.75 -5.77 -15.63
CA LYS A 100 -30.24 -4.42 -15.35
C LYS A 100 -30.29 -4.13 -13.85
N GLU A 101 -30.63 -5.14 -13.06
CA GLU A 101 -30.76 -5.06 -11.61
C GLU A 101 -29.39 -4.83 -10.95
N ALA A 102 -28.35 -5.57 -11.36
CA ALA A 102 -27.00 -5.37 -10.84
C ALA A 102 -26.40 -4.02 -11.26
N LEU A 103 -26.67 -3.56 -12.49
CA LEU A 103 -26.26 -2.23 -12.94
C LEU A 103 -26.91 -1.12 -12.11
N ALA A 104 -28.21 -1.24 -11.82
CA ALA A 104 -28.93 -0.29 -10.98
C ALA A 104 -28.39 -0.29 -9.54
N GLU A 105 -28.07 -1.45 -8.97
CA GLU A 105 -27.48 -1.53 -7.63
C GLU A 105 -26.09 -0.88 -7.57
N ILE A 106 -25.23 -1.15 -8.54
CA ILE A 106 -23.89 -0.56 -8.64
C ILE A 106 -24.00 0.96 -8.78
N PHE A 107 -24.92 1.43 -9.61
CA PHE A 107 -25.17 2.85 -9.81
C PHE A 107 -25.64 3.53 -8.51
N LEU A 108 -26.62 2.96 -7.80
CA LEU A 108 -27.11 3.49 -6.53
C LEU A 108 -26.01 3.55 -5.46
N ARG A 109 -25.14 2.52 -5.40
CA ARG A 109 -23.99 2.51 -4.49
C ARG A 109 -22.93 3.54 -4.84
N SER A 110 -22.84 3.92 -6.11
CA SER A 110 -21.82 4.85 -6.63
C SER A 110 -22.38 6.25 -6.88
N TRP A 111 -23.67 6.48 -6.57
CA TRP A 111 -24.32 7.76 -6.78
C TRP A 111 -23.92 8.72 -5.67
N HIS A 112 -23.05 9.67 -6.01
CA HIS A 112 -22.61 10.76 -5.15
C HIS A 112 -23.18 12.06 -5.72
N PRO A 113 -24.46 12.37 -5.45
CA PRO A 113 -25.05 13.60 -5.97
C PRO A 113 -24.33 14.78 -5.33
N VAL A 114 -24.11 15.83 -6.10
CA VAL A 114 -23.60 17.08 -5.56
C VAL A 114 -24.70 17.69 -4.70
N VAL A 115 -24.64 17.45 -3.38
CA VAL A 115 -25.65 17.90 -2.41
C VAL A 115 -25.48 19.39 -2.11
N GLU A 116 -24.25 19.89 -2.22
CA GLU A 116 -23.91 21.28 -1.92
C GLU A 116 -22.75 21.73 -2.80
N LEU A 117 -22.83 22.97 -3.28
CA LEU A 117 -21.74 23.69 -3.91
C LEU A 117 -21.45 24.88 -2.98
N GLU A 118 -20.34 24.85 -2.26
CA GLU A 118 -19.90 26.00 -1.47
C GLU A 118 -19.59 27.15 -2.43
N GLN A 119 -20.43 28.18 -2.42
CA GLN A 119 -20.14 29.42 -3.13
C GLN A 119 -19.37 30.34 -2.19
N ILE A 120 -18.19 30.79 -2.64
CA ILE A 120 -17.45 31.85 -1.96
C ILE A 120 -18.32 33.12 -2.02
N THR A 121 -18.76 33.57 -0.85
CA THR A 121 -19.53 34.82 -0.73
C THR A 121 -18.59 36.01 -0.59
N PRO A 122 -19.00 37.23 -1.02
CA PRO A 122 -18.22 38.45 -0.75
C PRO A 122 -17.88 38.63 0.74
N TYR A 123 -18.78 38.22 1.63
CA TYR A 123 -18.56 38.22 3.09
C TYR A 123 -17.44 37.27 3.52
N SER A 124 -17.39 36.05 2.95
CA SER A 124 -16.30 35.11 3.24
C SER A 124 -14.94 35.62 2.75
N LEU A 125 -14.90 36.32 1.60
CA LEU A 125 -13.70 36.98 1.09
C LEU A 125 -13.25 38.12 2.01
N GLU A 126 -14.19 38.94 2.48
CA GLU A 126 -13.88 40.02 3.43
C GLU A 126 -13.29 39.46 4.73
N ASN A 127 -13.87 38.39 5.27
CA ASN A 127 -13.35 37.73 6.45
C ASN A 127 -11.96 37.10 6.22
N ALA A 128 -11.71 36.50 5.05
CA ALA A 128 -10.41 35.97 4.70
C ALA A 128 -9.35 37.07 4.61
N LEU A 129 -9.68 38.21 4.00
CA LEU A 129 -8.80 39.38 3.94
C LEU A 129 -8.51 39.95 5.33
N ARG A 130 -9.53 40.05 6.19
CA ARG A 130 -9.37 40.51 7.58
C ARG A 130 -8.45 39.56 8.36
N TYR A 131 -8.68 38.26 8.24
CA TYR A 131 -7.83 37.23 8.84
C TYR A 131 -6.37 37.36 8.37
N TRP A 132 -6.13 37.53 7.07
CA TRP A 132 -4.79 37.76 6.53
C TRP A 132 -4.14 39.05 7.04
N GLY A 133 -4.92 40.11 7.25
CA GLY A 133 -4.43 41.36 7.82
C GLY A 133 -4.09 41.26 9.32
N GLU A 134 -4.80 40.42 10.06
CA GLU A 134 -4.60 40.20 11.50
C GLU A 134 -3.57 39.11 11.84
N LEU A 135 -3.15 38.35 10.83
CA LEU A 135 -2.16 37.28 10.99
C LEU A 135 -0.78 37.84 11.37
N LYS A 136 -0.21 37.28 12.44
CA LYS A 136 1.17 37.57 12.82
C LYS A 136 2.16 37.22 11.69
N PRO A 137 3.33 37.89 11.64
CA PRO A 137 4.40 37.52 10.73
C PRO A 137 4.68 36.02 10.74
N LEU A 138 5.04 35.46 9.58
CA LEU A 138 5.22 34.02 9.38
C LEU A 138 6.20 33.41 10.40
N ALA A 139 7.26 34.16 10.76
CA ALA A 139 8.25 33.75 11.75
C ALA A 139 7.64 33.47 13.14
N ASP A 140 6.72 34.33 13.59
CA ASP A 140 6.05 34.19 14.89
C ASP A 140 5.00 33.06 14.87
N ARG A 141 4.42 32.77 13.70
CA ARG A 141 3.49 31.65 13.49
C ARG A 141 4.20 30.31 13.53
N LEU A 142 5.40 30.24 12.97
CA LEU A 142 6.21 29.02 12.92
C LEU A 142 6.76 28.62 14.31
N LEU A 143 6.95 29.60 15.20
CA LEU A 143 7.37 29.40 16.59
C LEU A 143 6.38 28.54 17.40
N GLY A 144 5.08 28.59 17.07
CA GLY A 144 4.04 27.76 17.71
C GLY A 144 3.94 26.32 17.20
N LEU A 145 4.63 25.99 16.10
CA LEU A 145 4.64 24.66 15.47
C LEU A 145 5.84 23.80 15.91
N GLN A 146 6.49 24.15 17.03
CA GLN A 146 7.56 23.33 17.65
C GLN A 146 7.06 22.00 18.26
N ALA A 147 5.89 21.50 17.84
CA ALA A 147 5.50 20.12 18.03
C ALA A 147 6.00 19.31 16.82
N GLU A 148 7.16 18.67 17.00
CA GLU A 148 7.66 17.55 16.18
C GLU A 148 7.74 17.83 14.67
N ALA A 149 8.51 18.85 14.29
CA ALA A 149 9.07 18.90 12.94
C ALA A 149 10.08 17.74 12.79
N ARG A 150 9.58 16.54 12.48
CA ARG A 150 10.40 15.51 11.83
C ARG A 150 10.84 16.14 10.51
N MET A 151 12.12 16.51 10.42
CA MET A 151 12.72 16.87 9.15
C MET A 151 12.62 15.65 8.23
N VAL A 152 11.56 15.59 7.44
CA VAL A 152 11.54 14.79 6.23
C VAL A 152 12.36 15.61 5.25
N GLU A 153 13.53 15.10 4.84
CA GLU A 153 14.17 15.58 3.63
C GLU A 153 13.21 15.32 2.49
N ALA A 154 12.41 16.32 2.14
CA ALA A 154 11.55 16.25 0.98
C ALA A 154 12.47 16.28 -0.24
N GLU A 155 12.64 15.13 -0.89
CA GLU A 155 13.15 15.11 -2.24
C GLU A 155 12.30 16.08 -3.08
N PRO A 156 12.91 16.97 -3.87
CA PRO A 156 12.16 17.90 -4.69
C PRO A 156 11.19 17.08 -5.54
N PRO A 157 9.89 17.45 -5.56
CA PRO A 157 8.91 16.70 -6.31
C PRO A 157 9.35 16.63 -7.78
N GLN A 158 9.71 15.43 -8.23
CA GLN A 158 10.20 15.15 -9.60
C GLN A 158 9.18 15.53 -10.71
N ILE A 159 7.98 15.95 -10.31
CA ILE A 159 6.84 16.27 -11.16
C ILE A 159 6.86 17.73 -11.61
N LEU A 160 7.55 18.63 -10.89
CA LEU A 160 7.64 20.06 -11.25
C LEU A 160 8.85 20.33 -12.16
N THR A 161 8.89 19.68 -13.32
CA THR A 161 9.80 20.07 -14.40
C THR A 161 9.16 21.16 -15.26
N GLU A 162 9.95 21.99 -15.94
CA GLU A 162 9.44 23.00 -16.90
C GLU A 162 8.53 22.37 -17.97
N ASP A 163 8.73 21.08 -18.25
CA ASP A 163 7.93 20.31 -19.19
C ASP A 163 6.48 20.12 -18.70
N PHE A 164 6.26 19.98 -17.39
CA PHE A 164 4.93 19.81 -16.80
C PHE A 164 4.07 21.06 -16.94
N GLU A 165 4.65 22.23 -16.70
CA GLU A 165 3.93 23.51 -16.83
C GLU A 165 3.51 23.77 -18.27
N ARG A 166 4.36 23.39 -19.22
CA ARG A 166 4.07 23.48 -20.66
C ARG A 166 2.95 22.53 -21.09
N GLU A 167 2.95 21.28 -20.59
CA GLU A 167 1.87 20.32 -20.85
C GLU A 167 0.54 20.79 -20.24
N LEU A 168 0.58 21.38 -19.04
CA LEU A 168 -0.61 21.91 -18.36
C LEU A 168 -1.24 23.07 -19.12
N LEU A 169 -0.40 23.98 -19.66
CA LEU A 169 -0.86 25.10 -20.49
C LEU A 169 -1.42 24.62 -21.83
N ALA A 170 -0.82 23.60 -22.45
CA ALA A 170 -1.34 23.02 -23.69
C ALA A 170 -2.74 22.39 -23.47
N LEU A 171 -2.91 21.63 -22.38
CA LEU A 171 -4.20 21.05 -22.01
C LEU A 171 -5.25 22.13 -21.72
N TRP A 172 -4.85 23.23 -21.08
CA TRP A 172 -5.73 24.35 -20.77
C TRP A 172 -6.28 25.03 -22.04
N GLU A 173 -5.42 25.26 -23.04
CA GLU A 173 -5.87 25.83 -24.32
C GLU A 173 -6.74 24.85 -25.11
N GLU A 174 -6.44 23.54 -25.10
CA GLU A 174 -7.30 22.52 -25.71
C GLU A 174 -8.72 22.55 -25.11
N LEU A 175 -8.83 22.68 -23.79
CA LEU A 175 -10.12 22.74 -23.11
C LEU A 175 -10.92 24.00 -23.43
N LYS A 176 -10.25 25.14 -23.60
CA LYS A 176 -10.91 26.39 -24.04
C LYS A 176 -11.45 26.30 -25.46
N GLU A 177 -10.75 25.63 -26.38
CA GLU A 177 -11.24 25.51 -27.76
C GLU A 177 -12.44 24.54 -27.89
N ARG A 178 -12.60 23.64 -26.93
CA ARG A 178 -13.69 22.64 -26.91
C ARG A 178 -14.92 23.09 -26.12
N THR A 179 -14.89 24.28 -25.51
CA THR A 179 -15.99 24.88 -24.72
C THR A 179 -16.51 26.13 -25.40
#